data_AF-A0A0R2FU77-F1
#
_entry.id   AF-A0A0R2FU77-F1
#
_cell.length_a   1.000
_cell.length_b   1.000
_cell.length_c   1.000
_cell.angle_alpha   90.00
_cell.angle_beta   90.00
_cell.angle_gamma   90.00
#
_symmetry.space_group_name_H-M   'P 1'
#
loop_
_entity.id
_entity.type
_entity.pdbx_description
1 polymer ?
#
loop_
_entity_poly.entity_id
_entity_poly.type
_entity_poly.pdbx_seq_one_letter_code
_entity_poly.pdbx_strand_id
1 'polypeptide(L)' 'MVQTASKYNSDINLEYKGKSVNLKSIMGVMSLGVGQGADVTVTADGADEADAINAIADTMKKEGLTE' A
#
# COMPACT_ATOMS: atom_id res chain seq x y z
N MET A 1 -6.02 -4.69 -1.07
CA MET A 1 -5.07 -3.77 -0.42
C MET A 1 -5.73 -2.76 0.51
N VAL A 2 -6.67 -1.94 0.01
CA VAL A 2 -7.30 -0.86 0.81
C VAL A 2 -8.01 -1.35 2.06
N GLN A 3 -8.81 -2.42 1.95
CA GLN A 3 -9.48 -3.01 3.11
C GLN A 3 -8.48 -3.55 4.15
N THR A 4 -7.33 -4.06 3.71
CA THR A 4 -6.26 -4.50 4.61
C THR A 4 -5.66 -3.29 5.32
N ALA A 5 -5.36 -2.21 4.59
CA ALA A 5 -4.84 -0.97 5.14
C ALA A 5 -5.79 -0.33 6.18
N SER A 6 -7.10 -0.37 5.92
CA SER A 6 -8.12 0.17 6.83
C SER A 6 -8.30 -0.62 8.13
N LYS A 7 -7.74 -1.83 8.25
CA LYS A 7 -7.76 -2.60 9.51
C LYS A 7 -6.73 -2.12 10.52
N TYR A 8 -5.70 -1.42 10.05
CA TYR A 8 -4.61 -0.92 10.87
C TYR A 8 -4.82 0.55 11.22
N ASN A 9 -4.41 0.92 12.42
CA ASN A 9 -4.45 2.32 12.84
C ASN A 9 -3.32 3.12 12.21
N SER A 10 -2.18 2.49 11.95
CA SER A 10 -1.02 3.10 11.27
C SER A 10 -1.40 3.78 9.97
N ASP A 11 -0.79 4.92 9.70
CA ASP A 11 -0.94 5.61 8.44
C ASP A 11 -0.05 4.95 7.39
N ILE A 12 -0.70 4.38 6.38
CA ILE A 12 -0.04 3.62 5.32
C ILE A 12 -0.11 4.45 4.04
N ASN A 13 1.05 4.87 3.57
CA ASN A 13 1.21 5.62 2.34
C ASN A 13 1.94 4.78 1.30
N LEU A 14 1.57 4.98 0.05
CA LEU A 14 2.24 4.40 -1.11
C LEU A 14 2.75 5.51 -2.00
N GLU A 15 4.04 5.47 -2.25
CA GLU A 15 4.73 6.36 -3.14
C GLU A 15 5.05 5.64 -4.45
N TYR A 16 4.68 6.29 -5.56
CA TYR A 16 4.99 5.84 -6.90
C TYR A 16 5.35 7.04 -7.76
N LYS A 17 6.53 7.01 -8.41
CA LYS A 17 7.05 8.10 -9.27
C LYS A 17 7.01 9.48 -8.60
N GLY A 18 7.35 9.56 -7.31
CA GLY A 18 7.34 10.80 -6.53
C GLY A 18 5.95 11.32 -6.16
N LYS A 19 4.89 10.53 -6.39
CA LYS A 19 3.54 10.81 -5.88
C LYS A 19 3.24 9.87 -4.73
N SER A 20 3.01 10.45 -3.55
CA SER A 20 2.56 9.72 -2.38
C SER A 20 1.04 9.81 -2.24
N VAL A 21 0.38 8.68 -2.03
CA VAL A 21 -1.06 8.61 -1.75
C VAL A 21 -1.34 7.71 -0.56
N ASN A 22 -2.43 7.97 0.14
CA ASN A 22 -2.85 7.12 1.24
C ASN A 22 -3.41 5.79 0.71
N LEU A 23 -2.83 4.68 1.18
CA LEU A 23 -3.21 3.33 0.78
C LEU A 23 -4.58 2.90 1.32
N LYS A 24 -5.09 3.59 2.36
CA LYS A 24 -6.47 3.46 2.86
C LYS A 24 -7.50 4.10 1.93
N SER A 25 -7.08 4.88 0.93
CA SER A 25 -7.97 5.47 -0.07
C SER A 25 -7.86 4.77 -1.41
N ILE A 26 -8.88 3.98 -1.75
CA ILE A 26 -8.97 3.26 -3.04
C ILE A 26 -8.85 4.19 -4.24
N MET A 27 -9.39 5.41 -4.12
CA MET A 27 -9.33 6.41 -5.18
C MET A 27 -7.88 6.83 -5.49
N GLY A 28 -7.03 6.98 -4.47
CA GLY A 28 -5.62 7.36 -4.64
C GLY A 28 -4.80 6.26 -5.32
N VAL A 29 -4.98 5.02 -4.89
CA VAL A 29 -4.26 3.86 -5.45
C VAL A 29 -4.63 3.62 -6.91
N MET A 30 -5.93 3.69 -7.26
CA MET A 30 -6.36 3.58 -8.65
C MET A 30 -5.86 4.76 -9.51
N SER A 31 -5.84 5.98 -8.95
CA SER A 31 -5.35 7.17 -9.67
C SER A 31 -3.84 7.16 -9.93
N LEU A 32 -3.05 6.42 -9.15
CA LEU A 32 -1.62 6.28 -9.40
C LEU A 32 -1.33 5.45 -10.65
N GLY A 33 -2.26 4.61 -11.10
CA GLY A 33 -2.07 3.75 -12.26
C GLY A 33 -0.82 2.86 -12.12
N VAL A 34 -0.60 2.33 -10.91
CA VAL A 34 0.50 1.40 -10.64
C VAL A 34 0.27 0.15 -11.49
N GLY A 35 1.09 0.00 -12.53
CA GLY A 35 1.05 -1.15 -13.43
C GLY A 35 1.86 -2.32 -12.88
N GLN A 36 1.70 -3.49 -13.50
CA GLN A 36 2.51 -4.66 -13.21
C GLN A 36 4.00 -4.35 -13.47
N GLY A 37 4.87 -4.66 -12.51
CA GLY A 37 6.31 -4.36 -12.60
C GLY A 37 6.71 -2.92 -12.24
N ALA A 38 5.81 -2.16 -11.62
CA ALA A 38 6.10 -0.82 -11.12
C ALA A 38 6.80 -0.88 -9.75
N ASP A 39 7.92 -0.17 -9.61
CA ASP A 39 8.56 0.06 -8.31
C ASP A 39 7.74 1.04 -7.48
N VAL A 40 7.19 0.56 -6.37
CA VAL A 40 6.45 1.36 -5.41
C VAL A 40 7.11 1.28 -4.04
N THR A 41 7.09 2.38 -3.31
CA THR A 41 7.54 2.42 -1.91
C THR A 41 6.31 2.48 -1.02
N VAL A 42 6.20 1.54 -0.09
CA VAL A 42 5.15 1.56 0.93
C VAL A 42 5.76 1.96 2.25
N THR A 43 5.16 2.94 2.90
CA THR A 43 5.56 3.43 4.22
C THR A 43 4.38 3.29 5.16
N ALA A 44 4.60 2.71 6.32
CA ALA A 44 3.62 2.69 7.40
C ALA A 44 4.23 3.42 8.60
N ASP A 45 3.44 4.25 9.26
CA ASP A 45 3.82 4.96 10.48
C ASP A 45 2.72 4.74 11.53
N GLY A 46 3.08 4.13 12.64
CA GLY A 46 2.19 3.91 13.77
C GLY A 46 2.55 2.71 14.63
N ALA A 47 1.71 2.45 15.64
CA ALA A 47 1.98 1.39 16.62
C ALA A 47 1.89 -0.03 16.03
N ASP A 48 1.17 -0.20 14.93
CA ASP A 48 0.98 -1.45 14.19
C ASP A 48 1.64 -1.42 12.80
N GLU A 49 2.69 -0.59 12.62
CA GLU A 49 3.35 -0.36 11.33
C GLU A 49 3.95 -1.65 10.74
N ALA A 50 4.57 -2.49 11.58
CA ALA A 50 5.21 -3.72 11.14
C ALA A 50 4.18 -4.75 10.64
N ASP A 51 3.08 -4.91 11.38
CA ASP A 51 1.99 -5.80 10.99
C ASP A 51 1.27 -5.29 9.75
N ALA A 52 1.08 -3.97 9.65
CA ALA A 52 0.50 -3.30 8.49
C ALA A 52 1.33 -3.57 7.22
N ILE A 53 2.65 -3.33 7.26
CA ILE A 53 3.53 -3.57 6.10
C ILE A 53 3.47 -5.03 5.67
N ASN A 54 3.58 -5.98 6.61
CA ASN A 54 3.53 -7.40 6.29
C ASN A 54 2.21 -7.79 5.63
N ALA A 55 1.08 -7.36 6.18
CA ALA A 55 -0.24 -7.67 5.62
C ALA A 55 -0.48 -7.02 4.25
N ILE A 56 0.03 -5.80 4.04
CA ILE A 56 -0.01 -5.14 2.73
C ILE A 56 0.84 -5.90 1.71
N ALA A 57 2.07 -6.28 2.06
CA ALA A 57 2.96 -7.05 1.18
C ALA A 57 2.34 -8.40 0.80
N ASP A 58 1.76 -9.12 1.75
CA ASP A 58 1.02 -10.37 1.48
C ASP A 58 -0.17 -10.15 0.56
N THR A 59 -0.90 -9.04 0.75
CA THR A 59 -2.02 -8.70 -0.12
C THR A 59 -1.55 -8.37 -1.53
N MET A 60 -0.42 -7.66 -1.69
CA MET A 60 0.17 -7.33 -2.99
C MET A 60 0.61 -8.60 -3.76
N LYS A 61 1.22 -9.56 -3.05
CA LYS A 61 1.56 -10.87 -3.61
C LYS A 61 0.34 -11.66 -4.04
N LYS A 62 -0.71 -11.72 -3.21
CA LYS A 62 -1.97 -12.41 -3.55
C LYS A 62 -2.68 -11.84 -4.77
N GLU A 63 -2.60 -10.52 -4.95
CA GLU A 63 -3.18 -9.81 -6.09
C GLU A 63 -2.25 -9.84 -7.33
N GLY A 64 -1.06 -10.46 -7.24
CA GLY A 64 -0.12 -10.60 -8.36
C GLY A 64 0.55 -9.28 -8.78
N LEU A 65 0.61 -8.30 -7.89
CA LEU A 65 1.18 -6.97 -8.14
C LEU A 65 2.70 -6.93 -7.93
N THR A 66 3.23 -7.87 -7.15
CA THR A 66 4.66 -7.98 -6.77
C THR A 66 5.07 -9.46 -6.69
N GLU A 67 6.29 -9.80 -7.13
CA GLU A 67 6.90 -11.14 -6.96
C GLU A 67 7.39 -11.40 -5.52
#